data_AF-K7A4B3-F1
#
_entry.id   AF-K7A4B3-F1
#
_cell.length_a   1.000
_cell.length_b   1.000
_cell.length_c   1.000
_cell.angle_alpha   90.00
_cell.angle_beta   90.00
_cell.angle_gamma   90.00
#
_symmetry.space_group_name_H-M   'P 1'
#
loop_
_entity.id
_entity.type
_entity.pdbx_description
1 polymer ?
#
loop_
_entity_poly.entity_id
_entity_poly.type
_entity_poly.pdbx_seq_one_letter_code
_entity_poly.pdbx_strand_id
1 'polypeptide(L)' 'MITRNQKNNHRVLRKDAIHIPLNCRCGGKASKPQAIADCENRWVIRCQVEQCYAYNIGQGLVDTIQGWNRLSTHFYR' A
#
# COMPACT_ATOMS: atom_id res chain seq x y z
N MET A 1 1.56 32.87 -29.84
CA MET A 1 2.85 32.22 -29.54
C MET A 1 2.69 31.33 -28.31
N ILE A 2 2.89 30.03 -28.51
CA ILE A 2 3.06 28.91 -27.56
C ILE A 2 2.00 28.74 -26.45
N THR A 3 0.91 28.06 -26.81
CA THR A 3 0.04 27.31 -25.89
C THR A 3 0.77 26.06 -25.38
N ARG A 4 1.05 25.99 -24.07
CA ARG A 4 1.60 24.79 -23.43
C ARG A 4 0.49 23.75 -23.28
N ASN A 5 0.51 22.74 -24.16
CA ASN A 5 -0.30 21.52 -24.06
C ASN A 5 0.12 20.71 -22.82
N GLN A 6 -0.57 20.90 -21.70
CA GLN A 6 -0.56 19.92 -20.60
C GLN A 6 -1.46 18.75 -21.01
N LYS A 7 -0.85 17.68 -21.53
CA LYS A 7 -1.50 16.39 -21.70
C LYS A 7 -1.92 15.90 -20.32
N ASN A 8 -3.20 16.06 -20.00
CA ASN A 8 -3.86 15.40 -18.88
C ASN A 8 -3.82 13.89 -19.13
N ASN A 9 -2.73 13.25 -18.72
CA ASN A 9 -2.66 11.81 -18.53
C ASN A 9 -3.51 11.48 -17.30
N HIS A 10 -4.83 11.61 -17.42
CA HIS A 10 -5.74 10.81 -16.63
C HIS A 10 -5.42 9.36 -16.99
N ARG A 11 -4.52 8.75 -16.21
CA ARG A 11 -4.42 7.30 -16.16
C ARG A 11 -5.85 6.83 -15.91
N VAL A 12 -6.43 6.22 -16.94
CA VAL A 12 -7.70 5.52 -16.86
C VAL A 12 -7.54 4.54 -15.70
N LEU A 13 -8.09 4.92 -14.55
CA LEU A 13 -8.28 4.02 -13.41
C LEU A 13 -9.17 2.92 -13.96
N ARG A 14 -8.55 1.78 -14.28
CA ARG A 14 -9.28 0.60 -14.72
C ARG A 14 -10.37 0.34 -13.69
N LYS A 15 -11.61 0.32 -14.15
CA LYS A 15 -12.85 0.06 -13.39
C LYS A 15 -12.93 -1.38 -12.85
N ASP A 16 -11.80 -2.07 -12.73
CA ASP A 16 -11.69 -3.39 -12.11
C ASP A 16 -11.52 -3.30 -10.59
N ALA A 17 -11.50 -2.08 -10.02
CA ALA A 17 -11.42 -1.84 -8.58
C ALA A 17 -12.73 -2.12 -7.81
N ILE A 18 -13.73 -2.79 -8.42
CA ILE A 18 -15.08 -2.92 -7.86
C ILE A 18 -15.27 -4.19 -7.01
N HIS A 19 -14.34 -5.15 -7.04
CA HIS A 19 -14.35 -6.29 -6.10
C HIS A 19 -12.95 -6.56 -5.53
N ILE A 20 -12.38 -5.57 -4.84
CA ILE A 20 -11.35 -5.89 -3.85
C ILE A 20 -12.10 -6.53 -2.68
N PRO A 21 -11.82 -7.78 -2.28
CA PRO A 21 -12.40 -8.36 -1.08
C PRO A 21 -12.08 -7.40 0.08
N LEU A 22 -13.14 -6.82 0.63
CA LEU A 22 -13.10 -5.62 1.48
C LEU A 22 -12.33 -5.78 2.80
N ASN A 23 -11.74 -6.94 3.07
CA ASN A 23 -10.91 -7.19 4.24
C ASN A 23 -9.83 -8.21 3.90
N CYS A 24 -8.82 -7.75 3.17
CA CYS A 24 -7.61 -8.49 2.91
C CYS A 24 -6.81 -8.68 4.20
N ARG A 25 -7.07 -9.79 4.90
CA ARG A 25 -6.37 -10.18 6.12
C ARG A 25 -5.04 -10.83 5.74
N CYS A 26 -3.98 -10.47 6.46
CA CYS A 26 -2.62 -11.01 6.35
C CYS A 26 -2.52 -12.41 5.71
N GLY A 27 -3.08 -13.50 6.25
CA GLY A 27 -2.82 -14.87 5.78
C GLY A 27 -1.34 -15.31 5.69
N GLY A 28 -0.61 -14.79 4.70
CA GLY A 28 0.74 -15.18 4.30
C GLY A 28 1.89 -14.36 4.89
N LYS A 29 3.05 -14.47 4.24
CA LYS A 29 4.32 -13.89 4.72
C LYS A 29 4.42 -12.41 4.34
N ALA A 30 4.46 -11.54 5.35
CA ALA A 30 4.75 -10.13 5.15
C ALA A 30 6.16 -9.89 4.57
N SER A 31 6.31 -8.84 3.77
CA SER A 31 7.60 -8.33 3.36
C SER A 31 8.34 -7.75 4.55
N LYS A 32 9.67 -7.66 4.44
CA LYS A 32 10.43 -6.78 5.34
C LYS A 32 10.00 -5.32 5.11
N PRO A 33 10.13 -4.43 6.12
CA PRO A 33 9.93 -2.99 5.93
C PRO A 33 10.87 -2.47 4.83
N GLN A 34 10.34 -1.69 3.91
CA GLN A 34 11.08 -1.09 2.81
C GLN A 34 10.91 0.43 2.84
N ALA A 35 11.99 1.18 2.64
CA ALA A 35 11.90 2.61 2.44
C ALA A 35 11.20 2.91 1.10
N ILE A 36 10.32 3.92 1.09
CA ILE A 36 9.70 4.41 -0.14
C ILE A 36 10.68 5.37 -0.80
N ALA A 37 11.05 5.09 -2.05
CA ALA A 37 11.89 5.99 -2.83
C ALA A 37 11.26 7.39 -2.91
N ASP A 38 12.11 8.42 -2.86
CA ASP A 38 11.69 9.83 -2.94
C ASP A 38 10.76 10.29 -1.81
N CYS A 39 10.68 9.54 -0.70
CA CYS A 39 9.94 9.93 0.49
C CYS A 39 10.85 9.78 1.73
N GLU A 40 11.28 10.90 2.29
CA GLU A 40 12.07 10.90 3.51
C GLU A 40 11.29 10.25 4.67
N ASN A 41 11.98 9.38 5.40
CA ASN A 41 11.45 8.70 6.58
C ASN A 41 10.12 7.94 6.34
N ARG A 42 9.84 7.49 5.11
CA ARG A 42 8.60 6.76 4.80
C ARG A 42 8.88 5.30 4.51
N TRP A 43 8.19 4.42 5.21
CA TRP A 43 8.41 2.98 5.14
C TRP A 43 7.12 2.26 4.79
N VAL A 44 7.24 1.10 4.14
CA VAL A 44 6.12 0.24 3.76
C VAL A 44 6.37 -1.21 4.15
N ILE A 45 5.37 -1.85 4.72
CA ILE A 45 5.29 -3.31 4.87
C ILE A 45 4.12 -3.78 4.00
N ARG A 46 4.32 -4.86 3.24
CA ARG A 46 3.34 -5.39 2.30
C ARG A 46 3.10 -6.86 2.57
N CYS A 47 1.97 -7.36 2.14
CA CYS A 47 1.66 -8.77 2.15
C CYS A 47 0.78 -9.08 0.95
N GLN A 48 1.19 -10.08 0.17
CA GLN A 48 0.48 -10.50 -1.01
C GLN A 48 0.20 -12.00 -0.90
N VAL A 49 -1.06 -12.36 -1.08
CA VAL A 49 -1.54 -13.72 -1.32
C VAL A 49 -2.31 -13.72 -2.65
N GLU A 50 -2.69 -14.88 -3.16
CA GLU A 50 -3.17 -15.05 -4.54
C GLU A 50 -4.22 -14.03 -5.00
N GLN A 51 -5.17 -13.68 -4.14
CA GLN A 51 -6.29 -12.78 -4.47
C GLN A 51 -6.27 -11.48 -3.66
N CYS A 52 -5.18 -11.18 -2.97
CA CYS A 52 -5.23 -10.20 -1.91
C CYS A 52 -3.90 -9.51 -1.64
N TYR A 53 -3.96 -8.19 -1.44
CA TYR A 53 -2.83 -7.32 -1.17
C TYR A 53 -3.13 -6.41 0.00
N ALA A 54 -2.35 -6.53 1.07
CA ALA A 54 -2.40 -5.68 2.26
C ALA A 54 -1.09 -4.90 2.39
N TYR A 55 -1.17 -3.66 2.88
CA TYR A 55 0.01 -2.84 3.14
C TYR A 55 -0.19 -1.89 4.31
N ASN A 56 0.91 -1.54 4.98
CA ASN A 56 0.97 -0.45 5.94
C ASN A 56 2.09 0.52 5.53
N ILE A 57 1.79 1.81 5.54
CA ILE A 57 2.77 2.88 5.30
C ILE A 57 2.82 3.76 6.55
N GLY A 58 4.01 3.94 7.11
CA GLY A 58 4.23 4.81 8.27
C GLY A 58 5.35 5.81 8.03
N GLN A 59 5.40 6.81 8.91
CA GLN A 59 6.53 7.74 9.04
C GLN A 59 7.47 7.15 10.09
N GLY A 60 8.64 6.67 9.67
CA GLY A 60 9.56 5.93 10.53
C GLY A 60 9.38 4.41 10.47
N LEU A 61 10.50 3.72 10.63
CA LEU A 61 10.56 2.26 10.64
C LEU A 61 9.74 1.68 11.80
N VAL A 62 9.91 2.24 13.00
CA VAL A 62 9.24 1.77 14.22
C VAL A 62 7.72 1.90 14.10
N ASP A 63 7.23 3.07 13.69
CA ASP A 63 5.80 3.33 13.55
C ASP A 63 5.17 2.44 12.47
N THR A 64 5.91 2.18 11.39
CA THR A 64 5.47 1.27 10.34
C THR A 64 5.34 -0.17 10.85
N ILE A 65 6.28 -0.63 11.68
CA ILE A 65 6.23 -1.96 12.30
C ILE A 65 5.08 -2.03 13.32
N GLN A 66 4.92 -1.02 14.17
CA GLN A 66 3.85 -0.99 15.16
C GLN A 66 2.46 -0.95 14.51
N GLY A 67 2.29 -0.11 13.49
CA GLY A 67 1.06 -0.04 12.70
C GLY A 67 0.75 -1.38 12.03
N TRP A 68 1.76 -2.03 11.45
CA TRP A 68 1.60 -3.36 10.87
C TRP A 68 1.21 -4.41 11.91
N ASN A 69 1.85 -4.41 13.09
CA ASN A 69 1.52 -5.35 14.16
C ASN A 69 0.09 -5.16 14.69
N ARG A 70 -0.42 -3.93 14.73
CA ARG A 70 -1.84 -3.66 15.07
C ARG A 70 -2.77 -4.17 13.96
N LEU A 71 -2.42 -3.91 12.70
CA LEU A 71 -3.17 -4.39 11.52
C LEU A 71 -3.10 -5.91 11.33
N SER A 72 -2.08 -6.59 11.84
CA SER A 72 -2.05 -8.05 11.84
C SER A 72 -2.83 -8.58 13.06
N THR A 73 -2.52 -8.15 14.27
CA THR A 73 -3.13 -8.74 15.49
C THR A 73 -4.66 -8.58 15.58
N HIS A 74 -5.24 -7.48 15.10
CA HIS A 74 -6.69 -7.27 15.16
C HIS A 74 -7.47 -7.96 14.02
N PHE A 75 -6.79 -8.38 12.96
CA PHE A 75 -7.46 -8.86 11.74
C PHE A 75 -7.32 -10.39 11.54
N TYR A 76 -6.60 -11.09 12.42
CA TYR A 76 -6.47 -12.57 12.45
C TYR A 76 -7.27 -13.26 13.57
N ARG A 77 -8.24 -12.58 14.19
CA ARG A 77 -9.23 -13.21 15.07
C ARG A 77 -10.47 -13.65 14.29
#